data_AF-A0AAV4ZJN0-F1
#
_entry.id   AF-A0AAV4ZJN0-F1
#
_cell.length_a   1.000
_cell.length_b   1.000
_cell.length_c   1.000
_cell.angle_alpha   90.00
_cell.angle_beta   90.00
_cell.angle_gamma   90.00
#
_symmetry.space_group_name_H-M   'P 1'
#
loop_
_entity.id
_entity.type
_entity.pdbx_description
1 polymer ?
#
loop_
_entity_poly.entity_id
_entity_poly.type
_entity_poly.pdbx_seq_one_letter_code
_entity_poly.pdbx_strand_id
1 'polypeptide(L)' 'MRLAALLFGIGLLLATAVWFFYLVPLGCAMNTTGCKEGISVWSGVGLIHFWTPLVAALSALAYGSGRP' A
#
# COMPACT_ATOMS: atom_id res chain seq x y z
N MET A 1 16.27 -15.00 -8.27
CA MET A 1 15.41 -13.83 -8.56
C MET A 1 14.02 -13.94 -7.93
N ARG A 2 13.39 -15.12 -7.92
CA ARG A 2 12.06 -15.30 -7.31
C ARG A 2 11.97 -15.04 -5.81
N LEU A 3 12.93 -15.52 -5.03
CA LEU A 3 12.97 -15.25 -3.59
C LEU A 3 13.05 -13.74 -3.31
N ALA A 4 13.86 -12.99 -4.08
CA ALA A 4 13.93 -11.54 -3.96
C ALA A 4 12.60 -10.87 -4.33
N ALA A 5 11.91 -11.34 -5.37
CA ALA A 5 10.57 -10.83 -5.71
C ALA A 5 9.53 -11.10 -4.62
N LEU A 6 9.59 -12.27 -3.97
CA LEU A 6 8.72 -12.60 -2.83
C LEU A 6 9.00 -11.68 -1.63
N LEU A 7 10.27 -11.55 -1.23
CA LEU A 7 10.65 -10.68 -0.11
C LEU A 7 10.28 -9.22 -0.38
N PHE A 8 10.51 -8.75 -1.61
CA PHE A 8 10.11 -7.42 -2.04
C PHE A 8 8.58 -7.25 -1.96
N GLY A 9 7.81 -8.19 -2.50
CA GLY A 9 6.34 -8.15 -2.44
C GLY A 9 5.79 -8.14 -1.03
N ILE A 10 6.33 -8.98 -0.12
CA ILE A 10 5.95 -8.98 1.30
C ILE A 10 6.30 -7.64 1.95
N GLY A 11 7.51 -7.13 1.73
CA GLY A 11 7.94 -5.85 2.27
C GLY A 11 7.06 -4.70 1.80
N LEU A 12 6.69 -4.69 0.51
CA LEU A 12 5.83 -3.66 -0.07
C LEU A 12 4.40 -3.73 0.48
N LEU A 13 3.87 -4.93 0.73
CA LEU A 13 2.57 -5.13 1.39
C LEU A 13 2.55 -4.52 2.80
N LEU A 14 3.57 -4.83 3.60
CA LEU A 14 3.70 -4.30 4.96
C LEU A 14 3.85 -2.77 4.94
N ALA A 15 4.71 -2.25 4.06
CA ALA A 15 4.88 -0.82 3.89
C ALA A 15 3.58 -0.12 3.47
N THR A 16 2.81 -0.73 2.56
CA THR A 16 1.50 -0.21 2.12
C THR A 16 0.52 -0.14 3.28
N ALA A 17 0.44 -1.20 4.09
CA ALA A 17 -0.44 -1.24 5.25
C ALA A 17 -0.07 -0.16 6.28
N VAL A 18 1.21 -0.05 6.63
CA VAL A 18 1.70 0.99 7.57
C VAL A 18 1.46 2.38 7.01
N TRP A 19 1.73 2.59 5.72
CA TRP A 19 1.51 3.88 5.06
C TRP A 19 0.04 4.30 5.12
N PHE A 20 -0.86 3.45 4.62
CA PHE A 20 -2.26 3.83 4.44
C PHE A 20 -3.06 3.83 5.74
N PHE A 21 -2.85 2.87 6.64
CA PHE A 21 -3.64 2.76 7.88
C PHE A 21 -3.06 3.57 9.05
N TYR A 22 -1.78 3.94 9.00
CA TYR A 22 -1.13 4.67 10.08
C TYR A 22 -0.65 6.06 9.64
N LEU A 23 0.27 6.14 8.67
CA LEU A 23 0.92 7.41 8.32
C LEU A 23 -0.04 8.43 7.67
N VAL A 24 -0.92 7.98 6.77
CA VAL A 24 -1.90 8.86 6.11
C VAL A 24 -2.91 9.43 7.13
N PRO A 25 -3.58 8.62 7.97
CA PRO A 25 -4.45 9.13 9.03
C PRO A 25 -3.72 9.99 10.05
N LEU A 26 -2.48 9.63 10.44
CA LEU A 26 -1.67 10.42 11.35
C LEU A 26 -1.35 11.79 10.77
N GLY A 27 -0.94 11.86 9.50
CA GLY A 27 -0.70 13.12 8.80
C GLY A 27 -1.97 13.98 8.70
N CYS A 28 -3.12 13.36 8.48
CA CYS A 28 -4.41 14.04 8.47
C CYS A 28 -4.85 14.55 9.86
N ALA A 29 -4.56 13.79 10.93
CA ALA A 29 -4.82 14.23 12.30
C ALA A 29 -3.90 15.40 12.70
N MET A 30 -2.67 15.44 12.20
CA MET A 30 -1.71 16.52 12.43
C MET A 30 -2.00 17.77 11.58
N ASN A 31 -2.66 17.62 10.42
CA ASN A 31 -3.07 18.73 9.55
C ASN A 31 -4.58 18.69 9.23
N THR A 32 -5.37 19.20 10.18
CA THR A 32 -6.84 19.18 10.15
C THR A 32 -7.48 19.98 9.00
N THR A 33 -6.71 20.81 8.29
CA THR A 33 -7.22 21.59 7.14
C THR A 33 -7.14 20.84 5.81
N GLY A 34 -6.25 19.85 5.70
CA GLY A 34 -5.96 19.15 4.44
C GLY A 34 -6.85 17.93 4.16
N CYS A 35 -7.54 17.39 5.17
CA CYS A 35 -8.22 16.11 5.09
C CYS A 35 -9.72 16.28 5.34
N LYS A 36 -10.45 16.71 4.30
CA LYS A 36 -11.91 16.95 4.36
C LYS A 36 -12.75 15.73 4.00
N GLU A 37 -12.13 14.71 3.40
CA GLU A 37 -12.79 13.48 2.96
C GLU A 37 -12.50 12.33 3.92
N GLY A 38 -13.45 11.40 4.05
CA GLY A 38 -13.25 10.18 4.83
C GLY A 38 -12.13 9.33 4.23
N ILE A 39 -11.10 9.01 5.03
CA ILE A 39 -10.02 8.13 4.62
C ILE A 39 -10.58 6.71 4.49
N SER A 40 -10.75 6.28 3.25
CA SER A 40 -11.32 4.98 2.89
C SER A 40 -10.49 4.39 1.77
N VAL A 41 -10.36 3.06 1.74
CA VAL A 41 -9.74 2.35 0.61
C VAL A 41 -10.48 2.59 -0.71
N TRP A 42 -11.72 3.09 -0.64
CA TRP A 42 -12.56 3.43 -1.80
C TRP A 42 -12.56 4.92 -2.16
N SER A 43 -11.88 5.78 -1.40
CA SER A 43 -11.75 7.20 -1.74
C SER A 43 -10.65 7.40 -2.80
N GLY A 44 -10.60 8.59 -3.41
CA GLY A 44 -9.51 8.93 -4.35
C GLY A 44 -8.12 8.79 -3.71
N VAL A 45 -8.00 9.15 -2.43
CA VAL A 45 -6.78 8.95 -1.61
C VAL A 45 -6.48 7.47 -1.45
N GLY A 46 -7.49 6.63 -1.20
CA GLY A 46 -7.37 5.17 -1.17
C GLY A 46 -6.87 4.56 -2.46
N LEU A 47 -7.37 5.02 -3.61
CA LEU A 47 -6.95 4.50 -4.91
C LEU A 47 -5.43 4.69 -5.15
N ILE A 48 -4.91 5.85 -4.77
CA ILE A 48 -3.49 6.18 -4.99
C ILE A 48 -2.61 5.55 -3.91
N HIS A 49 -2.94 5.76 -2.63
CA HIS A 49 -2.06 5.40 -1.52
C HIS A 49 -2.22 3.96 -1.01
N PHE A 50 -3.31 3.27 -1.37
CA PHE A 50 -3.54 1.88 -0.99
C PHE A 50 -3.49 0.95 -2.20
N TRP A 51 -4.37 1.17 -3.19
CA TRP A 51 -4.52 0.20 -4.30
C TRP A 51 -3.30 0.13 -5.21
N THR A 52 -2.71 1.27 -5.57
CA THR A 52 -1.53 1.30 -6.46
C THR A 52 -0.36 0.48 -5.88
N PRO A 53 0.11 0.73 -4.65
CA PRO A 53 1.18 -0.07 -4.07
C PRO A 53 0.73 -1.50 -3.72
N LEU A 54 -0.54 -1.73 -3.38
CA LEU A 54 -1.06 -3.10 -3.17
C LEU A 54 -0.96 -3.96 -4.44
N VAL A 55 -1.39 -3.43 -5.59
CA VAL A 55 -1.32 -4.14 -6.88
C VAL A 55 0.13 -4.42 -7.27
N ALA A 56 1.04 -3.47 -7.03
CA ALA A 56 2.47 -3.67 -7.26
C ALA A 56 3.03 -4.80 -6.37
N ALA A 57 2.68 -4.83 -5.08
CA ALA A 57 3.08 -5.88 -4.16
C ALA A 57 2.56 -7.26 -4.59
N LEU A 58 1.28 -7.35 -4.93
CA LEU A 58 0.65 -8.58 -5.41
C LEU A 58 1.28 -9.08 -6.71
N SER A 59 1.61 -8.18 -7.63
CA SER A 59 2.29 -8.53 -8.89
C SER A 59 3.68 -9.11 -8.64
N ALA A 60 4.44 -8.53 -7.71
CA ALA A 60 5.75 -9.06 -7.31
C ALA A 60 5.64 -10.45 -6.67
N LEU A 61 4.64 -10.66 -5.81
CA LEU A 61 4.36 -11.97 -5.21
C LEU A 61 3.92 -13.01 -6.24
N ALA A 62 3.04 -12.64 -7.17
CA ALA A 62 2.58 -13.52 -8.25
C ALA A 62 3.75 -13.95 -9.14
N TYR A 63 4.62 -13.01 -9.52
CA TYR A 63 5.85 -13.32 -10.26
C TYR A 63 6.80 -14.24 -9.47
N GLY A 64 6.98 -13.97 -8.18
CA GLY A 64 7.83 -14.77 -7.30
C GLY A 64 7.30 -16.19 -7.04
N SER A 65 5.98 -16.38 -7.07
CA SER A 65 5.29 -17.66 -6.80
C SER A 65 5.00 -18.49 -8.04
N GLY A 66 5.17 -17.94 -9.25
CA GLY A 66 5.06 -18.70 -10.50
C GLY A 66 5.97 -19.93 -10.54
N ARG A 67 5.52 -21.02 -11.18
CA ARG A 67 6.27 -22.29 -11.31
C ARG A 67 7.59 -22.12 -12.09
N PRO A 68 8.67 -22.88 -11.74
CA PRO A 68 10.00 -22.81 -12.39
C PRO A 68 9.91 -22.84 -13.91
#